data_AF-A0A3P6QHS3-F1
#
_entry.id   AF-A0A3P6QHS3-F1
#
_cell.length_a   1.000
_cell.length_b   1.000
_cell.length_c   1.000
_cell.angle_alpha   90.00
_cell.angle_beta   90.00
_cell.angle_gamma   90.00
#
_symmetry.space_group_name_H-M   'P 1'
#
loop_
_entity.id
_entity.type
_entity.pdbx_description
1 polymer ?
#
loop_
_entity_poly.entity_id
_entity_poly.type
_entity_poly.pdbx_seq_one_letter_code
_entity_poly.pdbx_strand_id
1 'polypeptide(L)'
;MAEMLRLTGRLEEATTSFKQLDTKINEISGKIIHLGEQLERKNAPREHLQDARRLILEFSKFLGENSVCHQQHFFTNVFQLLEKASSIRTLSALCLELPDDERFLGAKQRITGVQNLENLLVKRFRYNFSIGNCEMMRRIAEVLASTKSHSVCADVFIDELLKVKSF
;
A
#
# COMPACT_ATOMS: atom_id res chain seq x y z
N MET A 1 -16.87 -5.58 66.00
CA MET A 1 -17.08 -4.16 65.61
C MET A 1 -15.78 -3.45 65.21
N ALA A 2 -14.73 -3.47 66.04
CA ALA A 2 -13.46 -2.79 65.71
C ALA A 2 -12.77 -3.30 64.42
N GLU A 3 -12.79 -4.61 64.17
CA GLU A 3 -12.17 -5.19 62.98
C GLU A 3 -12.93 -4.88 61.68
N MET A 4 -14.27 -4.79 61.78
CA MET A 4 -15.14 -4.36 60.68
C MET A 4 -14.86 -2.91 60.29
N LEU A 5 -14.76 -2.00 61.26
CA LEU A 5 -14.36 -0.60 61.04
C LEU A 5 -12.97 -0.48 60.37
N ARG A 6 -12.00 -1.30 60.79
CA ARG A 6 -10.67 -1.32 60.19
C ARG A 6 -10.69 -1.77 58.73
N LEU A 7 -11.49 -2.80 58.42
CA LEU A 7 -11.66 -3.31 57.05
C LEU A 7 -12.35 -2.28 56.16
N THR A 8 -13.38 -1.58 56.66
CA THR A 8 -14.06 -0.52 55.92
C THR A 8 -13.12 0.65 55.63
N GLY A 9 -12.30 1.09 56.58
CA GLY A 9 -11.31 2.15 56.36
C GLY A 9 -10.27 1.79 55.30
N ARG A 10 -9.78 0.54 55.29
CA ARG A 10 -8.85 0.07 54.24
C ARG A 10 -9.51 -0.02 52.87
N LEU A 11 -10.80 -0.36 52.81
CA LEU A 11 -11.57 -0.38 51.56
C LEU A 11 -11.75 1.03 51.01
N GLU A 12 -12.00 2.03 51.86
CA GLU A 12 -12.08 3.44 51.46
C GLU A 12 -10.73 3.97 50.95
N GLU A 13 -9.62 3.65 51.61
CA GLU A 13 -8.27 4.00 51.14
C GLU A 13 -7.94 3.35 49.78
N ALA A 14 -8.29 2.08 49.59
CA ALA A 14 -8.09 1.39 48.31
C ALA A 14 -8.95 2.02 47.21
N THR A 15 -10.20 2.38 47.53
CA THR A 15 -11.13 2.99 46.57
C THR A 15 -10.69 4.40 46.16
N THR A 16 -10.20 5.20 47.10
CA THR A 16 -9.66 6.53 46.80
C THR A 16 -8.39 6.44 45.96
N SER A 17 -7.48 5.51 46.29
CA SER A 17 -6.28 5.23 45.49
C SER A 17 -6.63 4.80 44.06
N PHE A 18 -7.65 3.95 43.89
CA PHE A 18 -8.11 3.50 42.57
C PHE A 18 -8.67 4.66 41.74
N LYS A 19 -9.50 5.53 42.35
CA LYS A 19 -10.03 6.73 41.68
C LYS A 19 -8.93 7.70 41.24
N GLN A 20 -7.90 7.87 42.06
CA GLN A 20 -6.74 8.71 41.71
C GLN A 20 -5.94 8.11 40.56
N LEU A 21 -5.74 6.80 40.57
CA LEU A 21 -5.06 6.09 39.48
C LEU A 21 -5.85 6.22 38.17
N ASP A 22 -7.16 6.00 38.21
CA ASP A 22 -8.03 6.12 37.05
C ASP A 22 -8.01 7.53 36.45
N THR A 23 -8.03 8.56 37.30
CA THR A 23 -7.90 9.95 36.88
C THR A 23 -6.55 10.19 36.17
N LYS A 24 -5.45 9.67 36.73
CA LYS A 24 -4.12 9.79 36.11
C LYS A 24 -4.02 9.02 34.79
N ILE A 25 -4.63 7.83 34.68
CA ILE A 25 -4.67 7.05 33.45
C ILE A 25 -5.41 7.83 32.37
N ASN A 26 -6.57 8.41 32.70
CA ASN A 26 -7.35 9.22 31.77
C ASN A 26 -6.58 10.47 31.31
N GLU A 27 -5.86 11.13 32.21
CA GLU A 27 -5.00 12.27 31.88
C GLU A 27 -3.84 11.87 30.95
N ILE A 28 -3.17 10.75 31.23
CA ILE A 28 -2.07 10.24 30.41
C ILE A 28 -2.59 9.81 29.03
N SER A 29 -3.73 9.12 28.95
CA SER A 29 -4.36 8.75 27.67
C SER A 29 -4.65 9.98 26.81
N GLY A 30 -5.23 11.05 27.38
CA GLY A 30 -5.48 12.29 26.66
C GLY A 30 -4.19 12.92 26.12
N LYS A 31 -3.11 12.93 26.91
CA LYS A 31 -1.80 13.43 26.49
C LYS A 31 -1.17 12.57 25.38
N ILE A 32 -1.30 11.24 25.45
CA ILE A 32 -0.79 10.32 24.42
C ILE A 32 -1.50 10.55 23.09
N ILE A 33 -2.83 10.64 23.09
CA ILE A 33 -3.62 10.91 21.89
C ILE A 33 -3.17 12.22 21.26
N HIS A 34 -3.09 13.28 22.06
CA HIS A 34 -2.70 14.60 21.58
C HIS A 34 -1.27 14.63 21.01
N LEU A 35 -0.32 13.94 21.65
CA LEU A 35 1.04 13.79 21.13
C LEU A 35 1.08 13.00 19.83
N GLY A 36 0.26 11.94 19.73
CA GLY A 36 0.08 11.16 18.50
C GLY A 36 -0.38 12.04 17.34
N GLU A 37 -1.44 12.83 17.54
CA GLU A 37 -1.96 13.77 16.55
C GLU A 37 -0.91 14.81 16.13
N GLN A 38 -0.14 15.36 17.07
CA GLN A 38 0.93 16.31 16.76
C GLN A 38 2.06 15.67 15.95
N LEU A 39 2.40 14.42 16.26
CA LEU A 39 3.44 13.68 15.56
C LEU A 39 2.98 13.37 14.12
N GLU A 40 1.75 12.93 13.95
CA GLU A 40 1.13 12.67 12.65
C GLU A 40 1.05 13.94 11.81
N ARG A 41 0.59 15.07 12.38
CA ARG A 41 0.57 16.37 11.69
C ARG A 41 1.96 16.84 11.24
N LYS A 42 3.01 16.52 11.99
CA LYS A 42 4.40 16.85 11.61
C LYS A 42 4.98 15.88 10.59
N ASN A 43 4.60 14.61 10.64
CA ASN A 43 5.17 13.56 9.79
C ASN A 43 4.43 13.43 8.45
N ALA A 44 3.11 13.59 8.41
CA ALA A 44 2.32 13.47 7.19
C ALA A 44 2.83 14.38 6.06
N PRO A 45 3.14 15.68 6.27
CA PRO A 45 3.70 16.53 5.21
C PRO A 45 5.04 16.01 4.69
N ARG A 46 5.89 15.44 5.56
CA ARG A 46 7.20 14.90 5.18
C ARG A 46 7.04 13.63 4.35
N GLU A 47 6.14 12.74 4.76
CA GLU A 47 5.83 11.51 4.05
C GLU A 47 5.23 11.82 2.66
N HIS A 48 4.25 12.73 2.61
CA HIS A 48 3.70 13.24 1.35
C HIS A 48 4.76 13.86 0.43
N LEU A 49 5.67 14.68 0.97
CA LEU A 49 6.78 15.27 0.20
C LEU A 49 7.76 14.21 -0.32
N GLN A 50 8.05 13.18 0.48
CA GLN A 50 8.93 12.08 0.07
C GLN A 50 8.31 11.26 -1.06
N ASP A 51 7.02 10.95 -0.96
CA ASP A 51 6.30 10.22 -1.99
C ASP A 51 6.13 11.04 -3.27
N ALA A 52 5.78 12.33 -3.15
CA ALA A 52 5.73 13.25 -4.29
C ALA A 52 7.10 13.35 -4.98
N ARG A 53 8.20 13.47 -4.21
CA ARG A 53 9.56 13.47 -4.75
C ARG A 53 9.89 12.16 -5.46
N ARG A 54 9.56 11.01 -4.88
CA ARG A 54 9.77 9.69 -5.50
C ARG A 54 9.04 9.61 -6.84
N LEU A 55 7.82 10.11 -6.90
CA LEU A 55 6.99 10.09 -8.08
C LEU A 55 7.48 11.04 -9.17
N ILE A 56 7.91 12.26 -8.81
CA ILE A 56 8.53 13.21 -9.74
C ILE A 56 9.83 12.65 -10.32
N LEU A 57 10.68 12.03 -9.49
CA LEU A 57 11.91 11.39 -9.97
C LEU A 57 11.64 10.20 -10.88
N GLU A 58 10.55 9.47 -10.64
CA GLU A 58 10.13 8.40 -11.53
C GLU A 58 9.58 8.99 -12.84
N PHE A 59 8.78 10.07 -12.78
CA PHE A 59 8.30 10.79 -13.96
C PHE A 59 9.46 11.32 -14.82
N SER A 60 10.49 11.90 -14.19
CA SER A 60 11.63 12.47 -14.91
C SER A 60 12.40 11.43 -15.70
N LYS A 61 12.36 10.16 -15.27
CA LYS A 61 12.95 9.07 -16.06
C LYS A 61 12.19 8.89 -17.37
N PHE A 62 10.87 9.09 -17.41
CA PHE A 62 10.05 8.96 -18.62
C PHE A 62 10.12 10.18 -19.56
N LEU A 63 10.62 11.33 -19.08
CA LEU A 63 10.76 12.56 -19.89
C LEU A 63 11.96 12.55 -20.86
N GLY A 64 12.94 11.65 -20.69
CA GLY A 64 14.12 11.58 -21.57
C GLY A 64 13.88 10.80 -22.87
N GLU A 65 14.35 11.31 -24.01
CA GLU A 65 14.23 10.67 -25.34
C GLU A 65 14.79 9.24 -25.36
N ASN A 66 15.87 8.99 -24.59
CA ASN A 66 16.55 7.70 -24.47
C ASN A 66 16.05 6.84 -23.30
N SER A 67 14.88 7.13 -22.75
CA SER A 67 14.31 6.32 -21.67
C SER A 67 13.98 4.94 -22.21
N VAL A 68 14.94 4.02 -22.09
CA VAL A 68 14.79 2.62 -22.39
C VAL A 68 13.60 2.16 -21.59
N CYS A 69 12.55 1.70 -22.29
CA CYS A 69 11.41 1.07 -21.68
C CYS A 69 11.97 0.00 -20.75
N HIS A 70 12.02 0.26 -19.44
CA HIS A 70 12.63 -0.64 -18.46
C HIS A 70 11.88 -1.98 -18.34
N GLN A 71 10.89 -2.23 -19.23
CA GLN A 71 10.23 -3.49 -19.50
C GLN A 71 11.20 -4.67 -19.33
N GLN A 72 12.42 -4.60 -19.85
CA GLN A 72 13.40 -5.68 -19.81
C GLN A 72 14.19 -5.85 -18.49
N HIS A 73 14.21 -4.85 -17.60
CA HIS A 73 14.90 -4.93 -16.29
C HIS A 73 13.95 -5.09 -15.10
N PHE A 74 12.64 -4.90 -15.30
CA PHE A 74 11.64 -5.23 -14.26
C PHE A 74 11.53 -6.75 -13.97
N PHE A 75 12.20 -7.58 -14.77
CA PHE A 75 12.11 -9.04 -14.69
C PHE A 75 12.97 -9.70 -13.59
N THR A 76 13.93 -8.97 -13.00
CA THR A 76 14.89 -9.60 -12.07
C THR A 76 14.37 -9.70 -10.63
N ASN A 77 13.44 -8.83 -10.21
CA ASN A 77 12.91 -8.84 -8.84
C ASN A 77 11.41 -8.51 -8.79
N VAL A 78 10.60 -9.48 -8.35
CA VAL A 78 9.13 -9.39 -8.33
C VAL A 78 8.63 -8.35 -7.33
N PHE A 79 9.35 -8.12 -6.22
CA PHE A 79 8.98 -7.07 -5.26
C PHE A 79 9.12 -5.68 -5.88
N GLN A 80 10.22 -5.48 -6.62
CA GLN A 80 10.44 -4.24 -7.35
C GLN A 80 9.41 -4.07 -8.46
N LEU A 81 9.00 -5.15 -9.15
CA LEU A 81 7.93 -5.10 -10.15
C LEU A 81 6.59 -4.63 -9.56
N LEU A 82 6.20 -5.14 -8.39
CA LEU A 82 4.95 -4.76 -7.72
C LEU A 82 4.96 -3.31 -7.22
N GLU A 83 6.06 -2.87 -6.60
CA GLU A 83 6.24 -1.49 -6.15
C GLU A 83 6.25 -0.50 -7.33
N LYS A 84 6.93 -0.88 -8.42
CA LYS A 84 6.96 -0.11 -9.67
C LYS A 84 5.60 -0.08 -10.35
N ALA A 85 4.84 -1.16 -10.34
CA ALA A 85 3.48 -1.19 -10.88
C ALA A 85 2.55 -0.20 -10.16
N SER A 86 2.60 -0.16 -8.83
CA SER A 86 1.83 0.81 -8.05
C SER A 86 2.28 2.26 -8.34
N SER A 87 3.59 2.49 -8.41
CA SER A 87 4.16 3.82 -8.71
C SER A 87 3.77 4.31 -10.10
N ILE A 88 3.85 3.46 -11.13
CA ILE A 88 3.50 3.78 -12.51
C ILE A 88 1.99 4.00 -12.67
N ARG A 89 1.16 3.28 -11.90
CA ARG A 89 -0.29 3.50 -11.85
C ARG A 89 -0.62 4.89 -11.30
N THR A 90 -0.03 5.26 -10.16
CA THR A 90 -0.20 6.61 -9.59
C THR A 90 0.30 7.69 -10.56
N LEU A 91 1.42 7.42 -11.22
CA LEU A 91 1.98 8.30 -12.25
C LEU A 91 1.02 8.48 -13.43
N SER A 92 0.39 7.39 -13.89
CA SER A 92 -0.57 7.41 -15.00
C SER A 92 -1.85 8.15 -14.65
N ALA A 93 -2.31 8.07 -13.39
CA ALA A 93 -3.43 8.88 -12.91
C ALA A 93 -3.08 10.37 -12.90
N LEU A 94 -1.88 10.74 -12.44
CA LEU A 94 -1.40 12.13 -12.50
C LEU A 94 -1.22 12.64 -13.94
N CYS A 95 -0.83 11.77 -14.88
CA CYS A 95 -0.74 12.12 -16.30
C CYS A 95 -2.08 12.54 -16.91
N LEU A 96 -3.21 12.08 -16.37
CA LEU A 96 -4.55 12.51 -16.82
C LEU A 96 -4.89 13.93 -16.34
N GLU A 97 -4.31 14.36 -15.21
CA GLU A 97 -4.51 15.70 -14.63
C GLU A 97 -3.55 16.76 -15.19
N LEU A 98 -2.45 16.34 -15.83
CA LEU A 98 -1.47 17.22 -16.46
C LEU A 98 -2.03 17.82 -17.77
N PRO A 99 -1.73 19.08 -18.13
CA PRO A 99 -2.14 19.66 -19.40
C PRO A 99 -1.49 18.92 -20.60
N ASP A 100 -2.19 18.91 -21.74
CA ASP A 100 -1.74 18.28 -22.99
C ASP A 100 -0.73 19.16 -23.76
N ASP A 101 0.34 19.57 -23.08
CA ASP A 101 1.46 20.25 -23.73
C ASP A 101 2.37 19.23 -24.44
N GLU A 102 2.99 19.63 -25.56
CA GLU A 102 3.97 18.83 -26.32
C GLU A 102 5.12 18.30 -25.46
N ARG A 103 5.49 19.04 -24.39
CA ARG A 103 6.53 18.67 -23.42
C ARG A 103 6.19 17.43 -22.60
N PHE A 104 4.91 17.16 -22.37
CA PHE A 104 4.45 16.03 -21.56
C PHE A 104 3.84 14.91 -22.40
N LEU A 105 3.43 15.21 -23.65
CA LEU A 105 2.77 14.24 -24.53
C LEU A 105 3.62 12.97 -24.75
N GLY A 106 4.94 13.11 -24.94
CA GLY A 106 5.86 11.98 -25.07
C GLY A 106 5.97 11.12 -23.81
N ALA A 107 5.97 11.74 -22.62
CA ALA A 107 5.98 11.02 -21.36
C ALA A 107 4.62 10.34 -21.10
N LYS A 108 3.50 11.03 -21.36
CA LYS A 108 2.16 10.47 -21.26
C LYS A 108 2.03 9.22 -22.13
N GLN A 109 2.43 9.27 -23.40
CA GLN A 109 2.38 8.11 -24.30
C GLN A 109 3.23 6.93 -23.81
N ARG A 110 4.44 7.19 -23.29
CA ARG A 110 5.30 6.14 -22.72
C ARG A 110 4.67 5.49 -21.49
N ILE A 111 4.09 6.29 -20.59
CA ILE A 111 3.44 5.82 -19.36
C ILE A 111 2.15 5.06 -19.68
N THR A 112 1.36 5.54 -20.64
CA THR A 112 0.20 4.82 -21.18
C THR A 112 0.62 3.53 -21.87
N GLY A 113 1.76 3.48 -22.56
CA GLY A 113 2.33 2.25 -23.13
C GLY A 113 2.66 1.20 -22.06
N VAL A 114 2.99 1.63 -20.84
CA VAL A 114 3.19 0.77 -19.67
C VAL A 114 1.86 0.29 -19.06
N GLN A 115 0.69 0.76 -19.48
CA GLN A 115 -0.60 0.13 -19.11
C GLN A 115 -0.67 -1.35 -19.52
N ASN A 116 0.17 -1.79 -20.46
CA ASN A 116 0.39 -3.21 -20.76
C ASN A 116 1.08 -4.01 -19.63
N LEU A 117 1.47 -3.37 -18.54
CA LEU A 117 2.04 -3.99 -17.35
C LEU A 117 1.02 -4.90 -16.65
N GLU A 118 -0.27 -4.57 -16.69
CA GLU A 118 -1.33 -5.45 -16.17
C GLU A 118 -1.37 -6.77 -16.96
N ASN A 119 -1.29 -6.69 -18.29
CA ASN A 119 -1.19 -7.87 -19.15
C ASN A 119 0.07 -8.70 -18.86
N LEU A 120 1.18 -8.03 -18.52
CA LEU A 120 2.43 -8.70 -18.14
C LEU A 120 2.32 -9.38 -16.76
N LEU A 121 1.69 -8.71 -15.78
CA LEU A 121 1.41 -9.26 -14.46
C LEU A 121 0.47 -10.47 -14.55
N VAL A 122 -0.55 -10.42 -15.42
CA VAL A 122 -1.45 -11.55 -15.70
C VAL A 122 -0.69 -12.72 -16.35
N LYS A 123 0.20 -12.47 -17.32
CA LYS A 123 1.08 -13.52 -17.88
C LYS A 123 1.97 -14.15 -16.80
N ARG A 124 2.48 -13.35 -15.87
CA ARG A 124 3.31 -13.83 -14.75
C ARG A 124 2.49 -14.59 -13.72
N PHE A 125 1.23 -14.20 -13.50
CA PHE A 125 0.29 -14.94 -12.66
C PHE A 125 0.05 -16.35 -13.23
N ARG A 126 -0.19 -16.47 -14.56
CA ARG A 126 -0.29 -17.78 -15.24
C ARG A 126 0.96 -18.63 -15.03
N TYR A 127 2.14 -18.06 -15.20
CA TYR A 127 3.40 -18.79 -14.99
C TYR A 127 3.59 -19.27 -13.55
N ASN A 128 3.25 -18.44 -12.55
CA ASN A 128 3.34 -18.85 -11.14
C ASN A 128 2.28 -19.89 -10.76
N PHE A 129 1.11 -19.85 -11.40
CA PHE A 129 0.08 -20.90 -11.27
C PHE A 129 0.63 -22.26 -11.75
N SER A 130 1.28 -22.32 -12.92
CA SER A 130 1.87 -23.56 -13.45
C SER A 130 2.97 -24.15 -12.57
N ILE A 131 3.63 -23.32 -11.75
CA ILE A 131 4.71 -23.73 -10.84
C ILE A 131 4.18 -24.00 -9.41
N GLY A 132 2.90 -23.71 -9.14
CA GLY A 132 2.29 -23.91 -7.83
C GLY A 132 2.70 -22.88 -6.77
N ASN A 133 3.20 -21.71 -7.18
CA ASN A 133 3.62 -20.66 -6.24
C ASN A 133 2.42 -19.78 -5.83
N CYS A 134 1.63 -20.29 -4.88
CA CYS A 134 0.41 -19.64 -4.39
C CYS A 134 0.69 -18.30 -3.66
N GLU A 135 1.83 -18.15 -3.00
CA GLU A 135 2.19 -16.89 -2.32
C GLU A 135 2.41 -15.76 -3.32
N MET A 136 3.10 -16.05 -4.42
CA MET A 136 3.34 -15.07 -5.47
C MET A 136 2.06 -14.73 -6.23
N MET A 137 1.22 -15.73 -6.48
CA MET A 137 -0.11 -15.49 -7.05
C MET A 137 -0.93 -14.54 -6.18
N ARG A 138 -0.94 -14.75 -4.85
CA ARG A 138 -1.68 -13.89 -3.91
C ARG A 138 -1.20 -12.44 -3.99
N ARG A 139 0.12 -12.21 -3.98
CA ARG A 139 0.69 -10.85 -4.05
C ARG A 139 0.41 -10.16 -5.39
N ILE A 140 0.46 -10.89 -6.50
CA ILE A 140 0.10 -10.35 -7.82
C ILE A 140 -1.40 -10.01 -7.85
N ALA A 141 -2.24 -10.89 -7.30
CA ALA A 141 -3.68 -10.66 -7.19
C ALA A 141 -4.00 -9.46 -6.29
N GLU A 142 -3.29 -9.25 -5.19
CA GLU A 142 -3.46 -8.07 -4.32
C GLU A 142 -3.15 -6.76 -5.06
N VAL A 143 -2.09 -6.73 -5.87
CA VAL A 143 -1.77 -5.56 -6.69
C VAL A 143 -2.79 -5.32 -7.79
N LEU A 144 -3.28 -6.39 -8.44
CA LEU A 144 -4.32 -6.31 -9.47
C LEU A 144 -5.74 -6.14 -8.91
N ALA A 145 -5.96 -6.42 -7.62
CA ALA A 145 -7.24 -6.22 -6.93
C ALA A 145 -7.59 -4.74 -6.77
N SER A 146 -6.55 -3.91 -6.66
CA SER A 146 -6.71 -2.45 -6.66
C SER A 146 -7.04 -1.86 -8.03
N THR A 147 -7.07 -2.69 -9.09
CA THR A 147 -7.37 -2.26 -10.46
C THR A 147 -8.56 -3.01 -11.06
N LYS A 148 -9.11 -2.50 -12.17
CA LYS A 148 -10.24 -3.11 -12.90
C LYS A 148 -9.92 -4.51 -13.45
N SER A 149 -8.67 -4.97 -13.35
CA SER A 149 -8.18 -6.25 -13.87
C SER A 149 -8.29 -7.42 -12.88
N HIS A 150 -8.89 -7.21 -11.70
CA HIS A 150 -9.18 -8.30 -10.76
C HIS A 150 -10.07 -9.41 -11.37
N SER A 151 -11.06 -9.05 -12.19
CA SER A 151 -11.90 -10.03 -12.89
C SER A 151 -11.08 -10.90 -13.84
N VAL A 152 -10.09 -10.30 -14.51
CA VAL A 152 -9.17 -11.01 -15.42
C VAL A 152 -8.32 -12.02 -14.66
N CYS A 153 -7.90 -11.73 -13.43
CA CYS A 153 -7.20 -12.71 -12.58
C CYS A 153 -8.09 -13.91 -12.22
N ALA A 154 -9.36 -13.66 -11.93
CA ALA A 154 -10.33 -14.71 -11.63
C ALA A 154 -10.59 -15.59 -12.88
N ASP A 155 -10.78 -14.97 -14.04
CA ASP A 155 -10.97 -15.69 -15.31
C ASP A 155 -9.74 -16.54 -15.66
N VAL A 156 -8.53 -16.00 -15.48
CA VAL A 156 -7.27 -16.71 -15.68
C VAL A 156 -7.11 -17.89 -14.71
N PHE A 157 -7.49 -17.71 -13.45
CA PHE A 157 -7.44 -18.78 -12.45
C PHE A 157 -8.44 -19.90 -12.77
N ILE A 158 -9.67 -19.54 -13.20
CA ILE A 158 -10.70 -20.48 -13.63
C ILE A 158 -10.25 -21.25 -14.88
N ASP A 159 -9.71 -20.56 -15.88
CA ASP A 159 -9.15 -21.17 -17.11
C ASP A 159 -8.10 -22.24 -16.79
N GLU A 160 -7.10 -21.89 -15.98
CA GLU A 160 -5.99 -22.79 -15.69
C GLU A 160 -6.43 -23.96 -14.77
N LEU A 161 -7.39 -23.75 -13.87
CA LEU A 161 -8.01 -24.84 -13.10
C LEU A 161 -8.83 -25.79 -13.99
N LEU A 162 -9.56 -25.27 -14.96
CA LEU A 162 -10.35 -26.08 -15.89
C LEU A 162 -9.46 -26.88 -16.84
N LYS A 163 -8.31 -26.33 -17.26
CA LYS A 163 -7.28 -27.08 -18.02
C LYS A 163 -6.66 -28.22 -17.22
N VAL A 164 -6.40 -28.02 -15.92
CA VAL A 164 -5.85 -29.09 -15.05
C VAL A 164 -6.87 -30.22 -14.83
N LYS A 165 -8.17 -29.94 -14.92
CA LYS A 165 -9.25 -30.95 -14.77
C LYS A 165 -9.57 -31.73 -16.05
N SER A 166 -8.98 -31.42 -17.20
CA SER A 166 -9.27 -32.12 -18.46
C SER A 166 -8.34 -33.31 -18.76
N PHE A 167 -7.71 -33.88 -17.74
CA PHE A 167 -6.94 -35.13 -17.82
C PHE A 167 -7.51 -36.18 -16.87
#